data_AF-A0A8D8J8K4-F1
#
_entry.id   AF-A0A8D8J8K4-F1
#
_cell.length_a   1.000
_cell.length_b   1.000
_cell.length_c   1.000
_cell.angle_alpha   90.00
_cell.angle_beta   90.00
_cell.angle_gamma   90.00
#
_symmetry.space_group_name_H-M   'P 1'
#
loop_
_entity.id
_entity.type
_entity.pdbx_description
1 polymer ?
#
loop_
_entity_poly.entity_id
_entity_poly.type
_entity_poly.pdbx_seq_one_letter_code
_entity_poly.pdbx_strand_id
1 'polypeptide(L)'
;MEACMRDIPECDWLQTWTSLAKSFAFCYNPALQPRALIVFGCISKSITDQDVKQLLRILVKALESFNDIILLEALVMCLTRLQPLLRPESPIHKALFWIAISVLQLDESTLYAAGLALLEQNLHTLNSQQLFDKQNIADVMMATREPLEWHFKQLDHAVGLSFKSNFHFALVGHLLKGFRHPTPTTVSRTSRILTMLLGIIAKPQRRDKFEVTPESVAYLTALVCLSEEVRSRCHVKHTLPRVDVAGGDPSAAGAATGGTQPGSAGGNGGNVRRQKSWDMLDQSAIQYARQSHKVQQHQVNVMFGRLALDIA
;
A
#
# COMPACT_ATOMS: atom_id res chain seq x y z
N MET A 1 -25.31 -15.37 12.59
CA MET A 1 -26.55 -14.99 11.87
C MET A 1 -27.32 -16.21 11.40
N GLU A 2 -26.78 -17.09 10.56
CA GLU A 2 -27.50 -18.34 10.16
C GLU A 2 -27.74 -19.32 11.32
N ALA A 3 -26.82 -19.36 12.30
CA ALA A 3 -26.98 -20.20 13.50
C ALA A 3 -28.18 -19.83 14.37
N CYS A 4 -28.77 -18.64 14.19
CA CYS A 4 -29.87 -18.14 15.00
C CYS A 4 -31.26 -18.48 14.44
N MET A 5 -31.35 -19.16 13.27
CA MET A 5 -32.58 -19.18 12.46
C MET A 5 -32.89 -20.54 11.82
N ARG A 6 -32.37 -21.65 12.37
CA ARG A 6 -32.65 -23.01 11.86
C ARG A 6 -34.13 -23.42 11.94
N ASP A 7 -34.92 -22.64 12.68
CA ASP A 7 -36.29 -22.96 13.05
C ASP A 7 -37.35 -22.38 12.08
N ILE A 8 -36.94 -21.67 11.02
CA ILE A 8 -37.85 -21.11 10.01
C ILE A 8 -37.68 -21.86 8.67
N PRO A 9 -38.65 -22.68 8.25
CA PRO A 9 -38.64 -23.29 6.92
C PRO A 9 -38.65 -22.20 5.83
N GLU A 10 -37.92 -22.41 4.73
CA GLU A 10 -37.86 -21.51 3.55
C GLU A 10 -37.28 -20.10 3.80
N CYS A 11 -36.48 -19.91 4.85
CA CYS A 11 -35.89 -18.61 5.17
C CYS A 11 -34.80 -18.18 4.16
N ASP A 12 -35.17 -17.37 3.16
CA ASP A 12 -34.28 -16.88 2.09
C ASP A 12 -33.70 -15.47 2.34
N TRP A 13 -33.99 -14.88 3.50
CA TRP A 13 -33.67 -13.48 3.83
C TRP A 13 -32.21 -13.10 3.57
N LEU A 14 -31.25 -14.01 3.79
CA LEU A 14 -29.84 -13.74 3.54
C LEU A 14 -29.55 -13.62 2.04
N GLN A 15 -30.19 -14.44 1.21
CA GLN A 15 -30.08 -14.34 -0.24
C GLN A 15 -30.70 -13.03 -0.73
N THR A 16 -31.90 -12.70 -0.23
CA THR A 16 -32.58 -11.43 -0.53
C THR A 16 -31.76 -10.23 -0.09
N TRP A 17 -31.21 -10.25 1.12
CA TRP A 17 -30.37 -9.17 1.63
C TRP A 17 -29.05 -9.05 0.86
N THR A 18 -28.43 -10.17 0.48
CA THR A 18 -27.23 -10.17 -0.36
C THR A 18 -27.52 -9.57 -1.73
N SER A 19 -28.65 -9.92 -2.35
CA SER A 19 -29.09 -9.35 -3.63
C SER A 19 -29.32 -7.85 -3.54
N LEU A 20 -30.02 -7.39 -2.49
CA LEU A 20 -30.25 -5.96 -2.24
C LEU A 20 -28.93 -5.22 -1.99
N ALA A 21 -28.05 -5.74 -1.13
CA ALA A 21 -26.75 -5.13 -0.84
C ALA A 21 -25.90 -5.02 -2.11
N LYS A 22 -25.90 -6.05 -2.96
CA LYS A 22 -25.23 -6.05 -4.26
C LYS A 22 -25.80 -4.96 -5.19
N SER A 23 -27.12 -4.85 -5.26
CA SER A 23 -27.80 -3.82 -6.05
C SER A 23 -27.40 -2.41 -5.61
N PHE A 24 -27.47 -2.12 -4.31
CA PHE A 24 -27.04 -0.82 -3.76
C PHE A 24 -25.54 -0.55 -3.90
N ALA A 25 -24.70 -1.60 -3.88
CA ALA A 25 -23.26 -1.45 -4.11
C ALA A 25 -22.95 -1.07 -5.57
N PHE A 26 -23.74 -1.57 -6.53
CA PHE A 26 -23.50 -1.37 -7.97
C PHE A 26 -24.26 -0.19 -8.56
N CYS A 27 -25.31 0.28 -7.90
CA CYS A 27 -26.01 1.51 -8.27
C CYS A 27 -25.32 2.73 -7.65
N TYR A 28 -25.04 3.75 -8.48
CA TYR A 28 -24.46 4.99 -8.02
C TYR A 28 -25.40 5.69 -7.02
N ASN A 29 -24.94 5.79 -5.78
CA ASN A 29 -25.59 6.54 -4.72
C ASN A 29 -24.53 6.89 -3.66
N PRO A 30 -23.88 8.06 -3.72
CA PRO A 30 -22.76 8.40 -2.83
C PRO A 30 -23.06 8.25 -1.33
N ALA A 31 -24.32 8.42 -0.92
CA ALA A 31 -24.71 8.32 0.48
C ALA A 31 -24.78 6.87 0.99
N LEU A 32 -25.18 5.92 0.13
CA LEU A 32 -25.43 4.52 0.53
C LEU A 32 -24.40 3.53 -0.01
N GLN A 33 -23.80 3.83 -1.16
CA GLN A 33 -22.95 2.91 -1.91
C GLN A 33 -21.74 2.42 -1.10
N PRO A 34 -20.98 3.26 -0.38
CA PRO A 34 -19.87 2.78 0.45
C PRO A 34 -20.34 1.79 1.52
N ARG A 35 -21.47 2.08 2.18
CA ARG A 35 -22.03 1.20 3.23
C ARG A 35 -22.53 -0.12 2.63
N ALA A 36 -23.19 -0.06 1.48
CA ALA A 36 -23.67 -1.23 0.76
C ALA A 36 -22.50 -2.14 0.33
N LEU A 37 -21.38 -1.57 -0.12
CA LEU A 37 -20.15 -2.30 -0.44
C LEU A 37 -19.59 -3.06 0.76
N ILE A 38 -19.52 -2.41 1.93
CA ILE A 38 -19.06 -3.06 3.16
C ILE A 38 -19.98 -4.24 3.52
N VAL A 39 -21.30 -4.01 3.53
CA VAL A 39 -22.29 -5.06 3.83
C VAL A 39 -22.16 -6.21 2.83
N PHE A 40 -22.14 -5.90 1.53
CA PHE A 40 -22.03 -6.89 0.45
C PHE A 40 -20.77 -7.76 0.61
N GLY A 41 -19.60 -7.16 0.87
CA GLY A 41 -18.36 -7.89 1.12
C GLY A 41 -18.43 -8.76 2.39
N CYS A 42 -19.19 -8.37 3.42
CA CYS A 42 -19.30 -9.15 4.65
C CYS A 42 -20.27 -10.33 4.57
N ILE A 43 -21.40 -10.19 3.87
CA ILE A 43 -22.47 -11.20 3.86
C ILE A 43 -22.40 -12.16 2.68
N SER A 44 -21.69 -11.79 1.60
CA SER A 44 -21.54 -12.64 0.41
C SER A 44 -20.87 -13.98 0.74
N LYS A 45 -21.38 -15.04 0.11
CA LYS A 45 -20.86 -16.41 0.24
C LYS A 45 -20.23 -16.94 -1.05
N SER A 46 -20.54 -16.30 -2.17
CA SER A 46 -19.98 -16.60 -3.48
C SER A 46 -19.90 -15.30 -4.27
N ILE A 47 -19.02 -15.26 -5.25
CA ILE A 47 -18.84 -14.11 -6.12
C ILE A 47 -18.47 -14.59 -7.52
N THR A 48 -18.96 -13.89 -8.54
CA THR A 48 -18.59 -14.17 -9.93
C THR A 48 -17.48 -13.24 -10.39
N ASP A 49 -16.73 -13.66 -11.41
CA ASP A 49 -15.74 -12.82 -12.08
C ASP A 49 -16.36 -11.50 -12.59
N GLN A 50 -17.61 -11.53 -13.06
CA GLN A 50 -18.33 -10.34 -13.53
C GLN A 50 -18.61 -9.34 -12.41
N ASP A 51 -18.89 -9.81 -11.20
CA ASP A 51 -19.13 -8.93 -10.06
C ASP A 51 -17.85 -8.21 -9.64
N VAL A 52 -16.72 -8.90 -9.66
CA VAL A 52 -15.42 -8.27 -9.37
C VAL A 52 -15.04 -7.28 -10.46
N LYS A 53 -15.25 -7.64 -11.73
CA LYS A 53 -15.06 -6.70 -12.86
C LYS A 53 -15.94 -5.46 -12.70
N GLN A 54 -17.19 -5.62 -12.26
CA GLN A 54 -18.07 -4.49 -12.00
C GLN A 54 -17.57 -3.60 -10.86
N LEU A 55 -17.07 -4.18 -9.76
CA LEU A 55 -16.41 -3.42 -8.69
C LEU A 55 -15.20 -2.64 -9.20
N LEU A 56 -14.39 -3.24 -10.08
CA LEU A 56 -13.25 -2.56 -10.70
C LEU A 56 -13.69 -1.40 -11.61
N ARG A 57 -14.79 -1.52 -12.35
CA ARG A 57 -15.36 -0.39 -13.12
C ARG A 57 -15.81 0.76 -12.23
N ILE A 58 -16.41 0.46 -11.08
CA ILE A 58 -16.80 1.48 -10.10
C ILE A 58 -15.55 2.13 -9.50
N LEU A 59 -14.49 1.34 -9.23
CA LEU A 59 -13.19 1.85 -8.81
C LEU A 59 -12.58 2.83 -9.82
N VAL A 60 -12.62 2.50 -11.12
CA VAL A 60 -12.17 3.42 -12.18
C VAL A 60 -12.89 4.76 -12.10
N LYS A 61 -14.22 4.74 -11.95
CA LYS A 61 -15.03 5.96 -11.83
C LYS A 61 -14.74 6.77 -10.57
N ALA A 62 -14.50 6.09 -9.45
CA ALA A 62 -14.10 6.76 -8.22
C ALA A 62 -12.72 7.45 -8.37
N LEU A 63 -11.78 6.82 -9.08
CA LEU A 63 -10.44 7.37 -9.34
C LEU A 63 -10.43 8.56 -10.31
N GLU A 64 -11.37 8.63 -11.26
CA GLU A 64 -11.49 9.79 -12.19
C GLU A 64 -11.70 11.11 -11.44
N SER A 65 -12.52 11.10 -10.39
CA SER A 65 -12.78 12.28 -9.56
C SER A 65 -11.81 12.40 -8.39
N PHE A 66 -11.33 11.28 -7.85
CA PHE A 66 -10.50 11.18 -6.64
C PHE A 66 -10.99 12.04 -5.45
N ASN A 67 -12.29 12.29 -5.37
CA ASN A 67 -12.88 13.13 -4.33
C ASN A 67 -13.56 12.32 -3.22
N ASP A 68 -13.90 11.06 -3.49
CA ASP A 68 -14.61 10.17 -2.57
C ASP A 68 -13.68 9.06 -2.07
N ILE A 69 -12.80 9.42 -1.14
CA ILE A 69 -11.85 8.49 -0.52
C ILE A 69 -12.59 7.38 0.24
N ILE A 70 -13.77 7.68 0.81
CA ILE A 70 -14.60 6.71 1.55
C ILE A 70 -15.11 5.62 0.60
N LEU A 71 -15.57 5.99 -0.61
CA LEU A 71 -15.97 5.03 -1.63
C LEU A 71 -14.79 4.16 -2.09
N LEU A 72 -13.63 4.77 -2.36
CA LEU A 72 -12.41 4.04 -2.73
C LEU A 72 -12.03 3.02 -1.65
N GLU A 73 -12.05 3.44 -0.38
CA GLU A 73 -11.72 2.58 0.75
C GLU A 73 -12.72 1.41 0.87
N ALA A 74 -14.02 1.70 0.75
CA ALA A 74 -15.07 0.68 0.80
C ALA A 74 -14.97 -0.34 -0.35
N LEU A 75 -14.59 0.10 -1.57
CA LEU A 75 -14.33 -0.79 -2.70
C LEU A 75 -13.15 -1.73 -2.41
N VAL A 76 -12.03 -1.19 -1.92
CA VAL A 76 -10.84 -1.98 -1.57
C VAL A 76 -11.14 -2.98 -0.45
N MET A 77 -11.88 -2.57 0.58
CA MET A 77 -12.34 -3.47 1.64
C MET A 77 -13.27 -4.57 1.11
N CYS A 78 -14.23 -4.21 0.26
CA CYS A 78 -15.14 -5.16 -0.37
C CYS A 78 -14.38 -6.20 -1.19
N LEU A 79 -13.46 -5.77 -2.07
CA LEU A 79 -12.59 -6.66 -2.85
C LEU A 79 -11.75 -7.58 -1.97
N THR A 80 -11.22 -7.05 -0.86
CA THR A 80 -10.44 -7.83 0.12
C THR A 80 -11.25 -8.98 0.68
N ARG A 81 -12.53 -8.76 0.98
CA ARG A 81 -13.45 -9.78 1.53
C ARG A 81 -13.93 -10.78 0.48
N LEU A 82 -14.13 -10.33 -0.75
CA LEU A 82 -14.68 -11.15 -1.83
C LEU A 82 -13.66 -12.04 -2.52
N GLN A 83 -12.38 -11.62 -2.60
CA GLN A 83 -11.37 -12.39 -3.33
C GLN A 83 -11.22 -13.86 -2.89
N PRO A 84 -11.33 -14.26 -1.60
CA PRO A 84 -11.22 -15.67 -1.23
C PRO A 84 -12.44 -16.50 -1.66
N LEU A 85 -13.55 -15.86 -2.03
CA LEU A 85 -14.77 -16.50 -2.52
C LEU A 85 -14.73 -16.76 -4.03
N LEU A 86 -13.75 -16.20 -4.75
CA LEU A 86 -13.55 -16.48 -6.16
C LEU A 86 -13.06 -17.91 -6.35
N ARG A 87 -13.46 -18.50 -7.48
CA ARG A 87 -12.94 -19.81 -7.92
C ARG A 87 -11.41 -19.76 -8.04
N PRO A 88 -10.67 -20.80 -7.61
CA PRO A 88 -9.20 -20.82 -7.66
C PRO A 88 -8.60 -20.56 -9.05
N GLU A 89 -9.30 -20.95 -10.10
CA GLU A 89 -8.85 -20.85 -11.49
C GLU A 89 -9.02 -19.45 -12.09
N SER A 90 -9.69 -18.54 -11.38
CA SER A 90 -9.96 -17.20 -11.89
C SER A 90 -8.65 -16.42 -12.11
N PRO A 91 -8.43 -15.82 -13.30
CA PRO A 91 -7.25 -14.99 -13.54
C PRO A 91 -7.25 -13.70 -12.70
N ILE A 92 -8.40 -13.33 -12.13
CA ILE A 92 -8.58 -12.12 -11.32
C ILE A 92 -7.70 -12.13 -10.08
N HIS A 93 -7.39 -13.29 -9.49
CA HIS A 93 -6.52 -13.38 -8.31
C HIS A 93 -5.15 -12.72 -8.54
N LYS A 94 -4.54 -12.97 -9.70
CA LYS A 94 -3.25 -12.38 -10.07
C LYS A 94 -3.38 -10.90 -10.42
N ALA A 95 -4.50 -10.49 -11.00
CA ALA A 95 -4.76 -9.08 -11.28
C ALA A 95 -4.94 -8.26 -9.98
N LEU A 96 -5.62 -8.82 -8.98
CA LEU A 96 -5.84 -8.18 -7.67
C LEU A 96 -4.54 -7.90 -6.91
N PHE A 97 -3.49 -8.70 -7.12
CA PHE A 97 -2.15 -8.37 -6.63
C PHE A 97 -1.72 -6.99 -7.11
N TRP A 98 -1.84 -6.73 -8.41
CA TRP A 98 -1.42 -5.47 -9.01
C TRP A 98 -2.37 -4.30 -8.70
N ILE A 99 -3.67 -4.57 -8.55
CA ILE A 99 -4.62 -3.59 -8.01
C ILE A 99 -4.18 -3.15 -6.62
N ALA A 100 -3.81 -4.09 -5.74
CA ALA A 100 -3.33 -3.76 -4.40
C ALA A 100 -2.06 -2.90 -4.43
N ILE A 101 -1.06 -3.26 -5.24
CA ILE A 101 0.16 -2.45 -5.42
C ILE A 101 -0.17 -1.04 -5.91
N SER A 102 -1.11 -0.90 -6.83
CA SER A 102 -1.52 0.40 -7.37
C SER A 102 -2.23 1.26 -6.32
N VAL A 103 -3.06 0.65 -5.45
CA VAL A 103 -3.68 1.36 -4.31
C VAL A 103 -2.62 1.92 -3.35
N LEU A 104 -1.52 1.19 -3.11
CA LEU A 104 -0.41 1.69 -2.26
C LEU A 104 0.29 2.95 -2.82
N GLN A 105 0.03 3.31 -4.08
CA GLN A 105 0.63 4.48 -4.73
C GLN A 105 -0.24 5.75 -4.62
N LEU A 106 -1.48 5.66 -4.12
CA LEU A 106 -2.45 6.78 -4.11
C LEU A 106 -2.17 7.88 -3.08
N ASP A 107 -1.10 7.75 -2.31
CA ASP A 107 -0.61 8.69 -1.28
C ASP A 107 -1.66 9.11 -0.22
N GLU A 108 -2.63 8.24 0.04
CA GLU A 108 -3.63 8.41 1.09
C GLU A 108 -3.45 7.36 2.18
N SER A 109 -3.37 7.79 3.45
CA SER A 109 -3.02 6.90 4.56
C SER A 109 -4.03 5.77 4.79
N THR A 110 -5.33 6.08 4.74
CA THR A 110 -6.40 5.10 4.90
C THR A 110 -6.43 4.10 3.74
N LEU A 111 -6.27 4.59 2.50
CA LEU A 111 -6.16 3.75 1.32
C LEU A 111 -4.91 2.87 1.34
N TYR A 112 -3.78 3.39 1.83
CA TYR A 112 -2.57 2.59 2.01
C TYR A 112 -2.80 1.42 2.98
N ALA A 113 -3.45 1.68 4.12
CA ALA A 113 -3.79 0.65 5.09
C ALA A 113 -4.75 -0.42 4.50
N ALA A 114 -5.76 0.02 3.74
CA ALA A 114 -6.70 -0.86 3.03
C ALA A 114 -6.02 -1.67 1.91
N GLY A 115 -5.14 -1.03 1.12
CA GLY A 115 -4.36 -1.67 0.06
C GLY A 115 -3.40 -2.73 0.59
N LEU A 116 -2.78 -2.50 1.76
CA LEU A 116 -1.98 -3.52 2.42
C LEU A 116 -2.84 -4.72 2.86
N ALA A 117 -4.05 -4.47 3.37
CA ALA A 117 -4.97 -5.56 3.75
C ALA A 117 -5.39 -6.38 2.52
N LEU A 118 -5.67 -5.73 1.39
CA LEU A 118 -5.97 -6.38 0.12
C LEU A 118 -4.81 -7.26 -0.34
N LEU A 119 -3.59 -6.71 -0.37
CA LEU A 119 -2.38 -7.42 -0.78
C LEU A 119 -2.09 -8.63 0.12
N GLU A 120 -2.21 -8.45 1.43
CA GLU A 120 -1.97 -9.51 2.40
C GLU A 120 -2.95 -10.68 2.19
N GLN A 121 -4.24 -10.38 2.10
CA GLN A 121 -5.26 -11.40 1.85
C GLN A 121 -5.05 -12.05 0.47
N ASN A 122 -4.60 -11.30 -0.53
CA ASN A 122 -4.32 -11.82 -1.87
C ASN A 122 -3.16 -12.82 -1.86
N LEU A 123 -2.06 -12.47 -1.18
CA LEU A 123 -0.91 -13.35 -1.01
C LEU A 123 -1.28 -14.63 -0.26
N HIS A 124 -2.11 -14.54 0.79
CA HIS A 124 -2.65 -15.73 1.47
C HIS A 124 -3.47 -16.62 0.52
N THR A 125 -4.39 -16.02 -0.24
CA THR A 125 -5.23 -16.74 -1.19
C THR A 125 -4.39 -17.44 -2.27
N LEU A 126 -3.48 -16.72 -2.93
CA LEU A 126 -2.58 -17.30 -3.95
C LEU A 126 -1.66 -18.39 -3.38
N ASN A 127 -1.14 -18.19 -2.16
CA ASN A 127 -0.29 -19.18 -1.50
C ASN A 127 -1.07 -20.44 -1.10
N SER A 128 -2.34 -20.31 -0.68
CA SER A 128 -3.22 -21.43 -0.35
C SER A 128 -3.59 -22.28 -1.57
N GLN A 129 -3.58 -21.67 -2.75
CA GLN A 129 -3.78 -22.34 -4.05
C GLN A 129 -2.49 -23.06 -4.54
N GLN A 130 -1.42 -23.07 -3.74
CA GLN A 130 -0.14 -23.72 -4.05
C GLN A 130 0.55 -23.18 -5.32
N LEU A 131 0.20 -21.95 -5.74
CA LEU A 131 0.72 -21.35 -6.96
C LEU A 131 2.24 -21.16 -6.93
N PHE A 132 2.80 -20.91 -5.74
CA PHE A 132 4.22 -20.63 -5.52
C PHE A 132 5.03 -21.85 -5.07
N ASP A 133 4.46 -23.06 -5.08
CA ASP A 133 5.19 -24.25 -4.64
C ASP A 133 6.23 -24.70 -5.69
N LYS A 134 6.03 -24.34 -6.97
CA LYS A 134 6.92 -24.71 -8.08
C LYS A 134 7.40 -23.53 -8.93
N GLN A 135 6.82 -22.34 -8.75
CA GLN A 135 7.10 -21.16 -9.57
C GLN A 135 7.50 -19.99 -8.68
N ASN A 136 8.42 -19.16 -9.17
CA ASN A 136 8.79 -17.94 -8.47
C ASN A 136 7.63 -16.93 -8.56
N ILE A 137 7.30 -16.28 -7.44
CA ILE A 137 6.30 -15.19 -7.41
C ILE A 137 6.62 -14.10 -8.43
N ALA A 138 7.90 -13.78 -8.65
CA ALA A 138 8.32 -12.79 -9.62
C ALA A 138 7.85 -13.17 -11.02
N ASP A 139 8.13 -14.38 -11.47
CA ASP A 139 7.75 -14.86 -12.81
C ASP A 139 6.23 -14.88 -13.00
N VAL A 140 5.49 -15.40 -12.01
CA VAL A 140 4.03 -15.50 -12.07
C VAL A 140 3.37 -14.13 -12.16
N MET A 141 3.82 -13.18 -11.31
CA MET A 141 3.25 -11.85 -11.27
C MET A 141 3.66 -11.04 -12.51
N MET A 142 4.92 -11.15 -12.96
CA MET A 142 5.40 -10.46 -14.15
C MET A 142 4.72 -10.95 -15.43
N ALA A 143 4.41 -12.24 -15.56
CA ALA A 143 3.62 -12.77 -16.68
C ALA A 143 2.20 -12.16 -16.74
N THR A 144 1.59 -11.88 -15.58
CA THR A 144 0.28 -11.20 -15.51
C THR A 144 0.39 -9.72 -15.89
N ARG A 145 1.57 -9.13 -15.68
CA ARG A 145 1.86 -7.72 -15.93
C ARG A 145 2.14 -7.43 -17.41
N GLU A 146 2.72 -8.39 -18.13
CA GLU A 146 3.22 -8.23 -19.50
C GLU A 146 2.18 -7.68 -20.50
N PRO A 147 0.91 -8.14 -20.53
CA PRO A 147 -0.10 -7.58 -21.44
C PRO A 147 -0.43 -6.11 -21.17
N LEU A 148 -0.08 -5.61 -19.97
CA LEU A 148 -0.42 -4.29 -19.46
C LEU A 148 0.84 -3.43 -19.24
N GLU A 149 1.99 -3.81 -19.82
CA GLU A 149 3.32 -3.22 -19.54
C GLU A 149 3.31 -1.69 -19.65
N TRP A 150 2.56 -1.13 -20.61
CA TRP A 150 2.52 0.31 -20.84
C TRP A 150 1.94 1.11 -19.66
N HIS A 151 0.86 0.61 -19.05
CA HIS A 151 0.25 1.23 -17.87
C HIS A 151 1.19 1.16 -16.67
N PHE A 152 1.73 -0.03 -16.47
CA PHE A 152 2.61 -0.37 -15.38
C PHE A 152 3.95 0.37 -15.41
N LYS A 153 4.52 0.61 -16.59
CA LYS A 153 5.78 1.36 -16.75
C LYS A 153 5.66 2.80 -16.25
N GLN A 154 4.51 3.44 -16.46
CA GLN A 154 4.26 4.79 -16.00
C GLN A 154 4.04 4.87 -14.49
N LEU A 155 3.28 3.92 -13.92
CA LEU A 155 3.11 3.80 -12.47
C LEU A 155 4.46 3.59 -11.76
N ASP A 156 5.28 2.67 -12.28
CA ASP A 156 6.65 2.43 -11.79
C ASP A 156 7.52 3.68 -11.83
N HIS A 157 7.51 4.40 -12.96
CA HIS A 157 8.27 5.63 -13.13
C HIS A 157 7.81 6.72 -12.16
N ALA A 158 6.51 6.83 -11.87
CA ALA A 158 5.97 7.79 -10.92
C ALA A 158 6.47 7.56 -9.49
N VAL A 159 6.79 6.31 -9.11
CA VAL A 159 7.35 5.99 -7.78
C VAL A 159 8.88 5.88 -7.80
N GLY A 160 9.50 5.84 -8.98
CA GLY A 160 10.95 5.66 -9.14
C GLY A 160 11.41 4.22 -8.88
N LEU A 161 10.54 3.24 -9.09
CA LEU A 161 10.81 1.81 -8.91
C LEU A 161 10.70 1.08 -10.26
N SER A 162 11.30 -0.10 -10.37
CA SER A 162 11.22 -0.91 -11.61
C SER A 162 11.10 -2.38 -11.27
N PHE A 163 9.89 -2.93 -11.46
CA PHE A 163 9.67 -4.37 -11.29
C PHE A 163 10.42 -5.21 -12.34
N LYS A 164 10.71 -4.63 -13.51
CA LYS A 164 11.50 -5.27 -14.57
C LYS A 164 12.98 -5.38 -14.21
N SER A 165 13.53 -4.38 -13.52
CA SER A 165 14.93 -4.38 -13.08
C SER A 165 15.13 -5.31 -11.89
N ASN A 166 14.26 -5.21 -10.88
CA ASN A 166 14.25 -6.14 -9.76
C ASN A 166 12.86 -6.18 -9.08
N PHE A 167 12.15 -7.29 -9.26
CA PHE A 167 10.82 -7.49 -8.71
C PHE A 167 10.77 -7.32 -7.18
N HIS A 168 11.72 -7.94 -6.47
CA HIS A 168 11.71 -7.99 -5.00
C HIS A 168 11.97 -6.63 -4.37
N PHE A 169 12.97 -5.89 -4.86
CA PHE A 169 13.26 -4.53 -4.37
C PHE A 169 12.13 -3.56 -4.72
N ALA A 170 11.54 -3.65 -5.91
CA ALA A 170 10.39 -2.84 -6.27
C ALA A 170 9.20 -3.11 -5.33
N LEU A 171 8.88 -4.38 -5.05
CA LEU A 171 7.82 -4.75 -4.12
C LEU A 171 8.09 -4.21 -2.70
N VAL A 172 9.30 -4.43 -2.18
CA VAL A 172 9.71 -3.92 -0.87
C VAL A 172 9.63 -2.39 -0.80
N GLY A 173 10.01 -1.68 -1.87
CA GLY A 173 9.90 -0.22 -1.95
C GLY A 173 8.48 0.31 -1.69
N HIS A 174 7.46 -0.39 -2.18
CA HIS A 174 6.05 -0.06 -1.90
C HIS A 174 5.65 -0.37 -0.46
N LEU A 175 6.18 -1.46 0.11
CA LEU A 175 5.85 -1.93 1.45
C LEU A 175 6.53 -1.12 2.57
N LEU A 176 7.75 -0.61 2.34
CA LEU A 176 8.51 0.13 3.34
C LEU A 176 7.81 1.39 3.85
N LYS A 177 6.94 1.99 3.03
CA LYS A 177 6.10 3.13 3.45
C LYS A 177 5.25 2.78 4.68
N GLY A 178 4.85 1.52 4.84
CA GLY A 178 3.99 1.08 5.93
C GLY A 178 4.64 1.12 7.31
N PHE A 179 5.97 1.09 7.40
CA PHE A 179 6.66 1.30 8.68
C PHE A 179 6.63 2.75 9.18
N ARG A 180 6.28 3.69 8.31
CA ARG A 180 6.08 5.11 8.68
C ARG A 180 4.60 5.44 8.94
N HIS A 181 3.71 4.45 8.86
CA HIS A 181 2.28 4.67 9.01
C HIS A 181 1.93 5.02 10.47
N PRO A 182 1.02 5.99 10.72
CA PRO A 182 0.68 6.42 12.09
C PRO A 182 -0.01 5.32 12.91
N THR A 183 -0.76 4.43 12.25
CA THR A 183 -1.47 3.32 12.91
C THR A 183 -0.55 2.11 13.13
N PRO A 184 -0.33 1.65 14.39
CA PRO A 184 0.55 0.51 14.69
C PRO A 184 0.13 -0.82 14.05
N THR A 185 -1.18 -1.03 13.84
CA THR A 185 -1.69 -2.25 13.19
C THR A 185 -1.25 -2.34 11.72
N THR A 186 -1.12 -1.21 11.03
CA THR A 186 -0.58 -1.15 9.66
C THR A 186 0.91 -1.48 9.65
N VAL A 187 1.69 -0.94 10.60
CA VAL A 187 3.11 -1.26 10.78
C VAL A 187 3.31 -2.77 10.99
N SER A 188 2.52 -3.37 11.89
CA SER A 188 2.54 -4.82 12.14
C SER A 188 2.16 -5.64 10.90
N ARG A 189 1.14 -5.19 10.15
CA ARG A 189 0.75 -5.81 8.87
C ARG A 189 1.89 -5.80 7.86
N THR A 190 2.62 -4.70 7.72
CA THR A 190 3.79 -4.61 6.84
C THR A 190 4.84 -5.67 7.20
N SER A 191 5.21 -5.79 8.47
CA SER A 191 6.15 -6.83 8.93
C SER A 191 5.67 -8.24 8.57
N ARG A 192 4.38 -8.50 8.74
CA ARG A 192 3.78 -9.81 8.46
C ARG A 192 3.76 -10.13 6.96
N ILE A 193 3.45 -9.15 6.10
CA ILE A 193 3.51 -9.31 4.65
C ILE A 193 4.95 -9.62 4.21
N LEU A 194 5.94 -8.86 4.68
CA LEU A 194 7.35 -9.09 4.35
C LEU A 194 7.82 -10.48 4.79
N THR A 195 7.40 -10.91 5.98
CA THR A 195 7.72 -12.25 6.51
C THR A 195 7.02 -13.36 5.70
N MET A 196 5.77 -13.15 5.29
CA MET A 196 5.04 -14.06 4.42
C MET A 196 5.72 -14.19 3.06
N LEU A 197 6.19 -13.07 2.49
CA LEU A 197 6.93 -13.07 1.22
C LEU A 197 8.24 -13.84 1.32
N LEU A 198 9.00 -13.72 2.43
CA LEU A 198 10.17 -14.58 2.68
C LEU A 198 9.81 -16.08 2.66
N GLY A 199 8.68 -16.44 3.28
CA GLY A 199 8.18 -17.81 3.22
C GLY A 199 7.81 -18.25 1.80
N ILE A 200 7.14 -17.38 1.03
CA ILE A 200 6.72 -17.65 -0.34
C ILE A 200 7.92 -17.86 -1.26
N ILE A 201 8.93 -16.99 -1.23
CA ILE A 201 10.10 -17.10 -2.13
C ILE A 201 10.98 -18.30 -1.79
N ALA A 202 10.96 -18.79 -0.54
CA ALA A 202 11.77 -19.93 -0.14
C ALA A 202 11.16 -21.28 -0.56
N LYS A 203 9.86 -21.31 -0.86
CA LYS A 203 9.12 -22.54 -1.20
C LYS A 203 9.65 -23.29 -2.43
N PRO A 204 9.83 -22.66 -3.61
CA PRO A 204 10.18 -23.41 -4.82
C PRO A 204 11.48 -24.20 -4.69
N GLN A 205 12.45 -23.67 -3.96
CA GLN A 205 13.76 -24.29 -3.72
C GLN A 205 13.85 -25.03 -2.38
N ARG A 206 12.76 -25.10 -1.60
CA ARG A 206 12.70 -25.72 -0.25
C ARG A 206 13.79 -25.23 0.69
N ARG A 207 14.09 -23.93 0.65
CA ARG A 207 15.12 -23.29 1.46
C ARG A 207 14.56 -22.83 2.80
N ASP A 208 15.46 -22.50 3.72
CA ASP A 208 15.07 -21.76 4.92
C ASP A 208 14.72 -20.32 4.52
N LYS A 209 13.64 -19.78 5.10
CA LYS A 209 13.13 -18.44 4.77
C LYS A 209 14.09 -17.30 5.14
N PHE A 210 15.11 -17.56 5.97
CA PHE A 210 16.14 -16.59 6.37
C PHE A 210 17.47 -16.78 5.65
N GLU A 211 17.57 -17.76 4.75
CA GLU A 211 18.74 -17.91 3.90
C GLU A 211 18.89 -16.67 3.01
N VAL A 212 20.08 -16.07 3.01
CA VAL A 212 20.37 -14.85 2.25
C VAL A 212 20.62 -15.23 0.79
N THR A 213 19.73 -14.80 -0.09
CA THR A 213 19.78 -15.01 -1.54
C THR A 213 19.57 -13.66 -2.26
N PRO A 214 19.89 -13.56 -3.55
CA PRO A 214 19.59 -12.35 -4.33
C PRO A 214 18.10 -11.95 -4.33
N GLU A 215 17.20 -12.90 -4.08
CA GLU A 215 15.75 -12.69 -4.00
C GLU A 215 15.29 -12.33 -2.59
N SER A 216 15.87 -12.95 -1.55
CA SER A 216 15.48 -12.74 -0.15
C SER A 216 16.07 -11.46 0.46
N VAL A 217 17.20 -10.99 -0.08
CA VAL A 217 17.96 -9.86 0.48
C VAL A 217 17.11 -8.59 0.62
N ALA A 218 16.21 -8.30 -0.32
CA ALA A 218 15.35 -7.11 -0.27
C ALA A 218 14.45 -7.14 0.97
N TYR A 219 13.81 -8.29 1.23
CA TYR A 219 12.90 -8.46 2.36
C TYR A 219 13.64 -8.54 3.69
N LEU A 220 14.77 -9.26 3.74
CA LEU A 220 15.61 -9.35 4.95
C LEU A 220 16.14 -7.97 5.34
N THR A 221 16.58 -7.17 4.37
CA THR A 221 17.06 -5.80 4.60
C THR A 221 15.94 -4.90 5.14
N ALA A 222 14.71 -5.04 4.64
CA ALA A 222 13.57 -4.30 5.16
C ALA A 222 13.21 -4.68 6.61
N LEU A 223 13.40 -5.96 6.97
CA LEU A 223 13.03 -6.49 8.28
C LEU A 223 14.14 -6.38 9.33
N VAL A 224 15.41 -6.25 8.95
CA VAL A 224 16.55 -6.33 9.89
C VAL A 224 16.47 -5.31 11.04
N CYS A 225 15.93 -4.12 10.80
CA CYS A 225 15.81 -3.09 11.84
C CYS A 225 14.61 -3.29 12.77
N LEU A 226 13.65 -4.14 12.39
CA LEU A 226 12.33 -4.21 13.02
C LEU A 226 11.94 -5.60 13.50
N SER A 227 12.64 -6.66 13.04
CA SER A 227 12.39 -8.05 13.42
C SER A 227 13.58 -8.62 14.17
N GLU A 228 13.35 -8.97 15.44
CA GLU A 228 14.33 -9.69 16.27
C GLU A 228 14.64 -11.09 15.73
N GLU A 229 13.63 -11.78 15.18
CA GLU A 229 13.80 -13.10 14.57
C GLU A 229 14.80 -13.04 13.40
N VAL A 230 14.68 -12.03 12.53
CA VAL A 230 15.62 -11.83 11.41
C VAL A 230 17.02 -11.53 11.92
N ARG A 231 17.18 -10.64 12.92
CA ARG A 231 18.50 -10.32 13.49
C ARG A 231 19.18 -11.51 14.14
N SER A 232 18.40 -12.38 14.78
CA SER A 232 18.95 -13.59 15.42
C SER A 232 19.36 -14.65 14.40
N ARG A 233 18.70 -14.71 13.24
CA ARG A 233 18.91 -15.76 12.24
C ARG A 233 19.88 -15.34 11.14
N CYS A 234 19.93 -14.05 10.81
CA CYS A 234 20.86 -13.47 9.85
C CYS A 234 22.00 -12.80 10.61
N HIS A 235 23.15 -13.46 10.71
CA HIS A 235 24.34 -12.89 11.37
C HIS A 235 24.84 -11.64 10.62
N VAL A 236 24.42 -10.45 11.05
CA VAL A 236 24.91 -9.18 10.54
C VAL A 236 26.24 -8.90 11.23
N LYS A 237 27.36 -9.07 10.52
CA LYS A 237 28.73 -8.89 11.07
C LYS A 237 29.03 -7.46 11.55
N HIS A 238 28.22 -6.47 11.13
CA HIS A 238 28.37 -5.06 11.52
C HIS A 238 27.07 -4.54 12.12
N THR A 239 26.99 -4.50 13.45
CA THR A 239 25.85 -3.90 14.16
C THR A 239 25.90 -2.38 14.00
N LEU A 240 24.89 -1.79 13.34
CA LEU A 240 24.71 -0.34 13.35
C LEU A 240 24.25 0.10 14.76
N PRO A 241 24.77 1.20 15.32
CA PRO A 241 24.29 1.74 16.59
C PRO A 241 22.79 1.99 16.53
N ARG A 242 22.09 1.63 17.61
CA ARG A 242 20.67 1.94 17.80
C ARG A 242 20.48 3.44 17.60
N VAL A 243 19.74 3.86 16.57
CA VAL A 243 19.25 5.23 16.49
C VAL A 243 18.07 5.30 17.45
N ASP A 244 18.37 5.55 18.72
CA ASP A 244 17.35 5.95 19.68
C ASP A 244 16.80 7.29 19.18
N VAL A 245 15.56 7.27 18.68
CA VAL A 245 14.78 8.50 18.47
C VAL A 245 14.35 8.98 19.86
N ALA A 246 15.33 9.39 20.66
CA ALA A 246 15.11 10.15 21.87
C ALA A 246 14.94 11.61 21.43
N GLY A 247 13.73 12.14 21.62
CA GLY A 247 13.45 13.55 21.43
C GLY A 247 14.42 14.38 22.27
N GLY A 248 15.30 15.13 21.62
CA GLY A 248 16.17 16.10 22.23
C GLY A 248 15.58 17.49 22.10
N ASP A 249 15.01 17.99 23.19
CA ASP A 249 14.76 19.42 23.41
C ASP A 249 16.07 20.21 23.19
N PRO A 250 16.09 21.26 22.36
CA PRO A 250 17.24 22.14 22.26
C PRO A 250 17.05 23.29 23.27
N SER A 251 17.30 23.02 24.54
CA SER A 251 17.53 24.12 25.49
C SER A 251 18.52 23.71 26.57
N ALA A 252 19.46 24.62 26.83
CA ALA A 252 20.51 24.57 27.86
C ALA A 252 21.77 23.75 27.54
N ALA A 253 22.75 24.41 26.91
CA ALA A 253 24.15 24.40 27.38
C ALA A 253 24.96 25.46 26.62
N GLY A 254 25.18 26.62 27.24
CA GLY A 254 25.98 27.70 26.67
C GLY A 254 26.34 28.78 27.70
N ALA A 255 27.16 28.39 28.67
CA ALA A 255 27.91 29.28 29.58
C ALA A 255 29.27 28.62 29.79
N ALA A 256 30.45 29.25 29.76
CA ALA A 256 30.84 30.65 29.65
C ALA A 256 32.34 30.70 29.25
N THR A 257 32.88 31.92 29.15
CA THR A 257 34.31 32.37 29.10
C THR A 257 34.88 32.60 27.70
N GLY A 258 35.41 33.76 27.31
CA GLY A 258 35.62 35.06 27.96
C GLY A 258 36.45 36.01 27.06
N GLY A 259 36.27 37.34 27.18
CA GLY A 259 37.12 38.45 26.65
C GLY A 259 37.09 38.66 25.13
N THR A 260 36.91 39.85 24.53
CA THR A 260 37.29 41.22 24.93
C THR A 260 36.58 42.21 23.97
N GLN A 261 36.09 43.34 24.48
CA GLN A 261 35.73 44.55 23.72
C GLN A 261 36.85 45.60 23.96
N PRO A 262 37.03 46.69 23.17
CA PRO A 262 35.95 47.61 22.75
C PRO A 262 36.07 48.25 21.35
N GLY A 263 34.98 48.87 20.86
CA GLY A 263 35.08 49.88 19.80
C GLY A 263 33.84 50.14 18.94
N SER A 264 33.06 51.16 19.34
CA SER A 264 32.39 52.15 18.47
C SER A 264 31.31 51.73 17.45
N ALA A 265 30.06 52.00 17.84
CA ALA A 265 29.00 52.75 17.13
C ALA A 265 28.83 52.63 15.59
N GLY A 266 27.60 52.24 15.19
CA GLY A 266 26.93 52.76 14.00
C GLY A 266 26.36 51.70 13.05
N GLY A 267 25.04 51.72 12.83
CA GLY A 267 24.43 51.15 11.62
C GLY A 267 23.34 50.08 11.85
N ASN A 268 22.15 50.55 12.19
CA ASN A 268 20.91 49.78 12.09
C ASN A 268 20.57 49.52 10.60
N GLY A 269 20.19 48.29 10.24
CA GLY A 269 19.46 47.99 8.99
C GLY A 269 20.25 47.27 7.88
N GLY A 270 20.41 45.95 7.98
CA GLY A 270 21.01 45.15 6.88
C GLY A 270 20.49 43.73 6.69
N ASN A 271 20.05 43.04 7.75
CA ASN A 271 19.79 41.58 7.65
C ASN A 271 18.35 41.16 7.38
N VAL A 272 17.34 42.05 7.51
CA VAL A 272 15.93 41.65 7.32
C VAL A 272 15.59 41.41 5.84
N ARG A 273 16.25 42.10 4.91
CA ARG A 273 15.94 42.03 3.47
C ARG A 273 16.51 40.77 2.80
N ARG A 274 17.68 40.30 3.25
CA ARG A 274 18.31 39.07 2.76
C ARG A 274 17.61 37.83 3.30
N GLN A 275 17.25 37.79 4.59
CA GLN A 275 16.48 36.68 5.19
C GLN A 275 15.15 36.48 4.45
N LYS A 276 14.36 37.56 4.27
CA LYS A 276 13.10 37.53 3.52
C LYS A 276 13.25 37.02 2.08
N SER A 277 14.38 37.27 1.43
CA SER A 277 14.63 36.78 0.07
C SER A 277 14.85 35.27 0.04
N TRP A 278 15.57 34.71 1.02
CA TRP A 278 15.74 33.26 1.15
C TRP A 278 14.43 32.57 1.55
N ASP A 279 13.66 33.18 2.47
CA ASP A 279 12.36 32.65 2.89
C ASP A 279 11.33 32.68 1.74
N MET A 280 11.35 33.69 0.87
CA MET A 280 10.50 33.73 -0.33
C MET A 280 10.93 32.72 -1.40
N LEU A 281 12.24 32.52 -1.59
CA LEU A 281 12.77 31.48 -2.48
C LEU A 281 12.40 30.08 -1.98
N ASP A 282 12.52 29.83 -0.67
CA ASP A 282 12.13 28.58 -0.03
C ASP A 282 10.61 28.36 -0.14
N GLN A 283 9.80 29.39 0.11
CA GLN A 283 8.34 29.31 -0.05
C GLN A 283 7.93 29.06 -1.50
N SER A 284 8.61 29.67 -2.48
CA SER A 284 8.37 29.41 -3.91
C SER A 284 8.79 27.99 -4.33
N ALA A 285 9.90 27.48 -3.79
CA ALA A 285 10.37 26.12 -4.02
C ALA A 285 9.43 25.07 -3.41
N ILE A 286 8.94 25.31 -2.19
CA ILE A 286 7.94 24.47 -1.52
C ILE A 286 6.61 24.47 -2.29
N GLN A 287 6.16 25.63 -2.78
CA GLN A 287 4.95 25.73 -3.59
C GLN A 287 5.11 24.97 -4.91
N TYR A 288 6.25 25.13 -5.58
CA TYR A 288 6.57 24.38 -6.80
C TYR A 288 6.58 22.86 -6.53
N ALA A 289 7.25 22.40 -5.48
CA ALA A 289 7.28 20.99 -5.10
C ALA A 289 5.87 20.43 -4.81
N ARG A 290 5.02 21.19 -4.12
CA ARG A 290 3.61 20.81 -3.87
C ARG A 290 2.79 20.74 -5.16
N GLN A 291 3.00 21.65 -6.10
CA GLN A 291 2.31 21.61 -7.40
C GLN A 291 2.76 20.41 -8.23
N SER A 292 4.08 20.15 -8.30
CA SER A 292 4.62 18.96 -8.98
C SER A 292 4.07 17.67 -8.37
N HIS A 293 3.98 17.58 -7.04
CA HIS A 293 3.41 16.43 -6.35
C HIS A 293 1.94 16.20 -6.71
N LYS A 294 1.12 17.26 -6.74
CA LYS A 294 -0.29 17.16 -7.15
C LYS A 294 -0.47 16.68 -8.59
N VAL A 295 0.36 17.19 -9.51
CA VAL A 295 0.33 16.77 -10.93
C VAL A 295 0.71 15.29 -11.05
N GLN A 296 1.76 14.87 -10.34
CA GLN A 296 2.20 13.48 -10.31
C GLN A 296 1.13 12.55 -9.73
N GLN A 297 0.47 12.95 -8.64
CA GLN A 297 -0.60 12.18 -8.02
C GLN A 297 -1.83 12.06 -8.93
N HIS A 298 -2.21 13.14 -9.62
CA HIS A 298 -3.29 13.06 -10.62
C HIS A 298 -2.95 12.09 -11.76
N GLN A 299 -1.69 12.10 -12.23
CA GLN A 299 -1.24 11.15 -13.24
C GLN A 299 -1.32 9.70 -12.74
N VAL A 300 -0.90 9.43 -11.50
CA VAL A 300 -1.01 8.10 -10.87
C VAL A 300 -2.47 7.63 -10.84
N ASN A 301 -3.40 8.51 -10.45
CA ASN A 301 -4.83 8.17 -10.39
C ASN A 301 -5.40 7.80 -11.76
N VAL A 302 -5.07 8.57 -12.80
CA VAL A 302 -5.49 8.30 -14.18
C VAL A 302 -4.91 6.97 -14.68
N MET A 303 -3.62 6.72 -14.41
CA MET A 303 -2.97 5.48 -14.83
C MET A 303 -3.53 4.26 -14.10
N PHE A 304 -3.82 4.38 -12.81
CA PHE A 304 -4.48 3.32 -12.06
C PHE A 304 -5.90 3.05 -12.58
N GLY A 305 -6.66 4.11 -12.89
CA GLY A 305 -7.98 3.98 -13.51
C GLY A 305 -7.94 3.18 -14.82
N ARG A 306 -6.97 3.48 -15.69
CA ARG A 306 -6.79 2.72 -16.95
C ARG A 306 -6.42 1.26 -16.71
N LEU A 307 -5.51 1.00 -15.78
CA LEU A 307 -5.14 -0.37 -15.41
C LEU A 307 -6.35 -1.16 -14.90
N ALA A 308 -7.12 -0.58 -14.00
CA ALA A 308 -8.32 -1.23 -13.45
C ALA A 308 -9.39 -1.45 -14.53
N LEU A 309 -9.47 -0.57 -15.53
CA LEU A 309 -10.39 -0.73 -16.67
C LEU A 309 -10.00 -1.90 -17.56
N ASP A 310 -8.72 -2.05 -17.90
CA ASP A 310 -8.25 -3.15 -18.75
C ASP A 310 -8.39 -4.52 -18.08
N ILE A 311 -8.36 -4.57 -16.74
CA ILE A 311 -8.62 -5.78 -15.95
C ILE A 311 -10.13 -6.12 -15.93
N ALA A 312 -11.00 -5.12 -16.05
CA ALA A 312 -12.45 -5.23 -15.83
C ALA A 312 -13.26 -5.68 -17.06
#